data_AF-G8B1R6-F1
#
_entry.id   AF-G8B1R6-F1
#
_cell.length_a   1.000
_cell.length_b   1.000
_cell.length_c   1.000
_cell.angle_alpha   90.00
_cell.angle_beta   90.00
_cell.angle_gamma   90.00
#
_symmetry.space_group_name_H-M   'P 1'
#
loop_
_entity.id
_entity.type
_entity.pdbx_description
1 polymer ?
#
loop_
_entity_poly.entity_id
_entity_poly.type
_entity_poly.pdbx_seq_one_letter_code
_entity_poly.pdbx_strand_id
1 'polypeptide(L)'
;MKIYVICAVLLFAPAALGLFSNGIWDVLHANEAKCQLNSGASDASIEDARRARKLSESPEMNAFAKCMLGIYNVMRPDGSINPDFQSYTVPTDVPNNTWRISQKCITLGGTDSGDTARKIFNCYTENNQLVMAWTPKVSV
;
A
#
# COMPACT_ATOMS: atom_id res chain seq x y z
N MET A 1 -44.02 19.12 36.28
CA MET A 1 -42.88 19.53 35.43
C MET A 1 -42.39 18.30 34.69
N LYS A 2 -42.53 18.26 33.36
CA LYS A 2 -42.07 17.15 32.50
C LYS A 2 -40.82 17.62 31.78
N ILE A 3 -39.67 17.05 32.12
CA ILE A 3 -38.38 17.36 31.48
C ILE A 3 -38.25 16.47 30.25
N TYR A 4 -38.17 17.10 29.09
CA TYR A 4 -37.94 16.48 27.80
C TYR A 4 -36.52 15.89 27.75
N VAL A 5 -36.42 14.56 27.75
CA VAL A 5 -35.16 13.85 27.45
C VAL A 5 -35.13 13.62 25.94
N ILE A 6 -34.73 14.65 25.21
CA ILE A 6 -34.28 14.57 23.83
C ILE A 6 -32.87 15.14 23.84
N CYS A 7 -31.85 14.29 23.81
CA CYS A 7 -30.59 14.63 23.16
C CYS A 7 -29.68 13.40 23.03
N ALA A 8 -29.18 13.25 21.81
CA ALA A 8 -27.99 12.50 21.45
C ALA A 8 -28.06 10.97 21.50
N VAL A 9 -28.74 10.43 20.48
CA VAL A 9 -28.17 9.35 19.67
C VAL A 9 -26.76 9.78 19.23
N LEU A 10 -25.75 9.46 20.03
CA LEU A 10 -24.35 9.35 19.61
C LEU A 10 -24.06 7.85 19.65
N LEU A 11 -24.44 7.12 18.59
CA LEU A 11 -23.48 6.69 17.58
C LEU A 11 -22.07 6.50 18.17
N PHE A 12 -21.94 5.54 19.08
CA PHE A 12 -20.71 4.79 19.22
C PHE A 12 -20.50 3.98 17.92
N ALA A 13 -20.15 4.69 16.84
CA ALA A 13 -19.34 4.08 15.81
C ALA A 13 -18.04 3.71 16.52
N PRO A 14 -17.65 2.42 16.58
CA PRO A 14 -16.38 2.06 17.17
C PRO A 14 -15.31 2.82 16.40
N ALA A 15 -14.50 3.57 17.13
CA ALA A 15 -13.29 4.18 16.61
C ALA A 15 -12.40 3.04 16.07
N ALA A 16 -12.54 2.71 14.79
CA ALA A 16 -11.55 1.96 14.03
C ALA A 16 -10.34 2.85 13.68
N LEU A 17 -9.99 3.77 14.59
CA LEU A 17 -8.85 4.65 14.46
C LEU A 17 -7.70 4.04 15.22
N GLY A 18 -6.78 3.48 14.45
CA GLY A 18 -5.38 3.35 14.82
C GLY A 18 -5.10 2.23 15.81
N LEU A 19 -4.36 1.24 15.34
CA LEU A 19 -3.06 0.87 15.90
C LEU A 19 -2.55 -0.28 15.05
N PHE A 20 -2.03 0.06 13.87
CA PHE A 20 -0.88 -0.67 13.39
C PHE A 20 0.13 -0.71 14.56
N SER A 21 0.32 -1.88 15.17
CA SER A 21 1.30 -2.04 16.25
C SER A 21 2.67 -1.59 15.72
N ASN A 22 3.55 -1.04 16.57
CA ASN A 22 4.87 -0.57 16.11
C ASN A 22 5.60 -1.60 15.22
N GLY A 23 5.42 -2.89 15.51
CA GLY A 23 6.02 -3.99 14.74
C GLY A 23 5.57 -4.10 13.28
N ILE A 24 4.40 -3.60 12.87
CA ILE A 24 4.00 -3.65 11.46
C ILE A 24 4.71 -2.59 10.62
N TRP A 25 5.02 -1.43 11.21
CA TRP A 25 5.82 -0.41 10.54
C TRP A 25 7.25 -0.91 10.37
N ASP A 26 7.79 -1.64 11.34
CA ASP A 26 9.10 -2.28 11.22
C ASP A 26 9.14 -3.30 10.06
N VAL A 27 8.10 -4.11 9.91
CA VAL A 27 7.98 -5.05 8.78
C VAL A 27 7.86 -4.31 7.44
N LEU A 28 7.09 -3.23 7.39
CA LEU A 28 6.96 -2.41 6.18
C LEU A 28 8.30 -1.76 5.81
N HIS A 29 8.99 -1.15 6.78
CA HIS A 29 10.33 -0.58 6.59
C HIS A 29 11.33 -1.64 6.12
N ALA A 30 11.30 -2.84 6.69
CA ALA A 30 12.18 -3.93 6.27
C ALA A 30 11.90 -4.40 4.83
N ASN A 31 10.63 -4.50 4.44
CA ASN A 31 10.24 -4.84 3.07
C ASN A 31 10.64 -3.75 2.08
N GLU A 32 10.39 -2.48 2.41
CA GLU A 32 10.81 -1.33 1.60
C GLU A 32 12.33 -1.29 1.44
N ALA A 33 13.10 -1.40 2.53
CA ALA A 33 14.57 -1.40 2.49
C ALA A 33 15.13 -2.54 1.62
N LYS A 34 14.56 -3.74 1.74
CA LYS A 34 14.92 -4.89 0.88
C LYS A 34 14.66 -4.58 -0.60
N CYS A 35 13.48 -4.05 -0.92
CA CYS A 35 13.13 -3.77 -2.30
C CYS A 35 13.86 -2.55 -2.88
N GLN A 36 14.16 -1.57 -2.05
CA GLN A 36 15.00 -0.43 -2.40
C GLN A 36 16.41 -0.91 -2.78
N LEU A 37 17.04 -1.75 -1.94
CA LEU A 37 18.36 -2.31 -2.22
C LEU A 37 18.39 -3.10 -3.54
N ASN A 38 17.39 -3.95 -3.78
CA ASN A 38 17.32 -4.78 -4.98
C ASN A 38 17.04 -3.99 -6.26
N SER A 39 16.34 -2.86 -6.14
CA SER A 39 15.93 -2.05 -7.29
C SER A 39 16.94 -0.96 -7.66
N GLY A 40 17.82 -0.58 -6.72
CA GLY A 40 18.69 0.58 -6.87
C GLY A 40 17.95 1.93 -6.70
N ALA A 41 16.71 1.92 -6.22
CA ALA A 41 15.98 3.14 -5.93
C ALA A 41 16.68 3.97 -4.84
N SER A 42 16.75 5.29 -5.02
CA SER A 42 17.36 6.18 -4.03
C SER A 42 16.41 6.45 -2.87
N ASP A 43 16.95 6.78 -1.69
CA ASP A 43 16.14 7.19 -0.53
C ASP A 43 15.18 8.33 -0.92
N ALA A 44 15.69 9.31 -1.68
CA ALA A 44 14.89 10.43 -2.18
C ALA A 44 13.69 9.97 -3.02
N SER A 45 13.88 9.01 -3.93
CA SER A 45 12.78 8.50 -4.77
C SER A 45 11.72 7.75 -3.96
N ILE A 46 12.12 7.03 -2.92
CA ILE A 46 11.20 6.34 -2.01
C ILE A 46 10.43 7.35 -1.15
N GLU A 47 11.12 8.37 -0.62
CA GLU A 47 10.49 9.46 0.14
C GLU A 47 9.51 10.26 -0.72
N ASP A 48 9.88 10.60 -1.95
CA ASP A 48 9.01 11.29 -2.89
C ASP A 48 7.78 10.45 -3.22
N ALA A 49 7.96 9.15 -3.46
CA ALA A 49 6.86 8.24 -3.72
C ALA A 49 5.90 8.11 -2.52
N ARG A 50 6.45 8.05 -1.30
CA ARG A 50 5.65 8.02 -0.07
C ARG A 50 4.82 9.29 0.11
N ARG A 51 5.43 10.45 -0.13
CA ARG A 51 4.74 11.76 -0.06
C ARG A 51 3.68 11.91 -1.14
N ALA A 52 3.99 11.51 -2.36
CA ALA A 52 3.09 11.60 -3.50
C ALA A 52 2.04 10.47 -3.54
N ARG A 53 2.20 9.43 -2.72
CA ARG A 53 1.47 8.16 -2.78
C ARG A 53 1.51 7.54 -4.18
N LYS A 54 2.63 7.70 -4.89
CA LYS A 54 2.78 7.31 -6.28
C LYS A 54 4.26 7.11 -6.63
N LEU A 55 4.57 5.96 -7.20
CA LEU A 55 5.88 5.65 -7.76
C LEU A 55 6.06 6.37 -9.10
N SER A 56 7.20 7.06 -9.25
CA SER A 56 7.60 7.74 -10.49
C SER A 56 7.92 6.75 -11.60
N GLU A 57 7.92 7.22 -12.85
CA GLU A 57 8.22 6.38 -14.01
C GLU A 57 9.73 6.26 -14.16
N SER A 58 10.33 5.21 -13.59
CA SER A 58 11.74 4.90 -13.77
C SER A 58 11.99 3.37 -13.73
N PRO A 59 13.10 2.88 -14.33
CA PRO A 59 13.48 1.47 -14.23
C PRO A 59 13.62 0.98 -12.79
N GLU A 60 14.19 1.81 -11.90
CA GLU A 60 14.39 1.51 -10.48
C GLU A 60 13.03 1.40 -9.77
N MET A 61 12.11 2.34 -10.00
CA MET A 61 10.79 2.30 -9.38
C MET A 61 9.90 1.17 -9.93
N ASN A 62 10.08 0.78 -11.19
CA ASN A 62 9.48 -0.42 -11.76
C ASN A 62 9.98 -1.69 -11.05
N ALA A 63 11.29 -1.80 -10.83
CA ALA A 63 11.90 -2.92 -10.11
C ALA A 63 11.47 -2.95 -8.63
N PHE A 64 11.39 -1.78 -7.98
CA PHE A 64 10.90 -1.63 -6.62
C PHE A 64 9.46 -2.14 -6.50
N ALA A 65 8.57 -1.69 -7.38
CA ALA A 65 7.18 -2.12 -7.41
C ALA A 65 7.05 -3.63 -7.60
N LYS A 66 7.82 -4.21 -8.52
CA LYS A 66 7.82 -5.66 -8.77
C LYS A 66 8.26 -6.44 -7.54
N CYS A 67 9.29 -5.97 -6.83
CA CYS A 67 9.73 -6.58 -5.58
C CYS A 67 8.64 -6.53 -4.50
N MET A 68 8.02 -5.36 -4.29
CA MET A 68 6.97 -5.18 -3.28
C MET A 68 5.74 -6.04 -3.57
N LEU A 69 5.26 -6.04 -4.82
CA LEU A 69 4.13 -6.89 -5.22
C LEU A 69 4.44 -8.39 -5.14
N GLY A 70 5.72 -8.76 -5.29
CA GLY A 70 6.21 -10.10 -5.01
C GLY A 70 6.07 -10.48 -3.54
N ILE A 71 6.49 -9.60 -2.62
CA ILE A 71 6.33 -9.80 -1.18
C ILE A 71 4.85 -9.95 -0.79
N TYR A 72 3.96 -9.18 -1.44
CA TYR A 72 2.52 -9.22 -1.17
C TYR A 72 1.76 -10.32 -1.93
N ASN A 73 2.49 -11.18 -2.64
CA ASN A 73 1.95 -12.29 -3.42
C ASN A 73 0.96 -11.87 -4.52
N VAL A 74 1.00 -10.61 -4.95
CA VAL A 74 0.20 -10.08 -6.07
C VAL A 74 0.80 -10.48 -7.40
N MET A 75 2.14 -10.44 -7.48
CA MET A 75 2.91 -10.78 -8.67
C MET A 75 3.90 -11.89 -8.35
N ARG A 76 4.04 -12.86 -9.26
CA ARG A 76 5.00 -13.95 -9.15
C ARG A 76 6.41 -13.50 -9.54
N PRO A 77 7.46 -14.27 -9.18
CA PRO A 77 8.84 -13.95 -9.56
C PRO A 77 9.07 -13.79 -11.07
N ASP A 78 8.32 -14.55 -11.88
CA ASP A 78 8.36 -14.47 -13.35
C ASP A 78 7.71 -13.19 -13.92
N GLY A 79 7.03 -12.39 -13.08
CA GLY A 79 6.32 -11.18 -13.48
C GLY A 79 4.85 -11.40 -13.84
N SER A 80 4.34 -12.63 -13.78
CA SER A 80 2.91 -12.92 -13.96
C SER A 80 2.09 -12.54 -12.73
N ILE A 81 0.82 -12.18 -12.92
CA ILE A 81 -0.09 -11.91 -11.81
C ILE A 81 -0.52 -13.24 -11.15
N ASN A 82 -0.54 -13.26 -9.83
CA ASN A 82 -1.11 -14.38 -9.08
C ASN A 82 -2.66 -14.30 -9.15
N PRO A 83 -3.38 -15.29 -9.70
CA PRO A 83 -4.83 -15.23 -9.83
C PRO A 83 -5.57 -15.42 -8.49
N ASP A 84 -4.89 -15.92 -7.45
CA ASP A 84 -5.49 -16.10 -6.13
C ASP A 84 -5.44 -14.80 -5.32
N PHE A 85 -6.42 -13.93 -5.53
CA PHE A 85 -6.56 -12.67 -4.80
C PHE A 85 -6.80 -12.83 -3.29
N GLN A 86 -7.23 -14.01 -2.83
CA GLN A 86 -7.41 -14.27 -1.39
C GLN A 86 -6.07 -14.50 -0.69
N SER A 87 -5.03 -14.86 -1.44
CA SER A 87 -3.67 -15.05 -0.93
C SER A 87 -2.84 -13.77 -0.82
N TYR A 88 -3.40 -12.61 -1.20
CA TYR A 88 -2.67 -11.35 -1.19
C TYR A 88 -2.55 -10.80 0.23
N THR A 89 -1.36 -10.30 0.58
CA THR A 89 -1.04 -9.76 1.90
C THR A 89 -0.75 -8.26 1.84
N VAL A 90 -1.56 -7.52 1.07
CA VAL A 90 -1.35 -6.08 0.87
C VAL A 90 -1.66 -5.30 2.16
N PRO A 91 -0.70 -4.52 2.70
CA PRO A 91 -0.92 -3.73 3.90
C PRO A 91 -1.82 -2.52 3.60
N THR A 92 -2.88 -2.34 4.37
CA THR A 92 -3.87 -1.27 4.17
C THR A 92 -4.33 -0.67 5.50
N ASP A 93 -4.45 0.66 5.56
CA ASP A 93 -4.90 1.44 6.71
C ASP A 93 -6.42 1.70 6.72
N VAL A 94 -7.13 1.23 5.70
CA VAL A 94 -8.59 1.32 5.56
C VAL A 94 -9.23 -0.08 5.64
N PRO A 95 -10.56 -0.19 5.81
CA PRO A 95 -11.23 -1.48 5.72
C PRO A 95 -10.82 -2.23 4.46
N ASN A 96 -10.28 -3.44 4.66
CA ASN A 96 -9.71 -4.23 3.58
C ASN A 96 -10.78 -4.52 2.51
N ASN A 97 -10.60 -3.87 1.36
CA ASN A 97 -11.37 -4.08 0.15
C ASN A 97 -10.42 -4.47 -0.99
N THR A 98 -9.28 -5.08 -0.64
CA THR A 98 -8.21 -5.43 -1.56
C THR A 98 -8.77 -6.32 -2.67
N TRP A 99 -9.64 -7.30 -2.40
CA TRP A 99 -10.22 -8.15 -3.46
C TRP A 99 -10.86 -7.37 -4.62
N ARG A 100 -11.72 -6.38 -4.32
CA ARG A 100 -12.46 -5.60 -5.34
C ARG A 100 -11.51 -4.66 -6.08
N ILE A 101 -10.56 -4.07 -5.36
CA ILE A 101 -9.58 -3.18 -5.96
C ILE A 101 -8.56 -3.97 -6.77
N SER A 102 -8.17 -5.17 -6.35
CA SER A 102 -7.33 -6.11 -7.08
C SER A 102 -7.95 -6.44 -8.42
N GLN A 103 -9.25 -6.79 -8.47
CA GLN A 103 -9.95 -7.06 -9.74
C GLN A 103 -9.83 -5.92 -10.76
N LYS A 104 -9.76 -4.66 -10.30
CA LYS A 104 -9.50 -3.51 -11.16
C LYS A 104 -8.01 -3.37 -11.47
N CYS A 105 -7.17 -3.29 -10.44
CA CYS A 105 -5.78 -2.91 -10.57
C CYS A 105 -4.94 -3.95 -11.32
N ILE A 106 -5.15 -5.25 -11.12
CA ILE A 106 -4.32 -6.29 -11.75
C ILE A 106 -4.53 -6.42 -13.26
N THR A 107 -5.55 -5.77 -13.81
CA THR A 107 -5.80 -5.70 -15.26
C THR A 107 -4.94 -4.65 -15.96
N LEU A 108 -4.26 -3.79 -15.20
CA LEU A 108 -3.38 -2.77 -15.75
C LEU A 108 -2.14 -3.43 -16.36
N GLY A 109 -1.87 -3.11 -17.62
CA GLY A 109 -0.70 -3.58 -18.37
C GLY A 109 0.33 -2.47 -18.60
N GLY A 110 1.60 -2.85 -18.52
CA GLY A 110 2.75 -2.02 -18.86
C GLY A 110 3.45 -2.44 -20.15
N THR A 111 4.50 -1.72 -20.51
CA THR A 111 5.42 -2.12 -21.59
C THR A 111 6.18 -3.40 -21.27
N ASP A 112 6.41 -3.67 -19.98
CA ASP A 112 7.02 -4.87 -19.43
C ASP A 112 6.45 -5.21 -18.04
N SER A 113 6.94 -6.28 -17.42
CA SER A 113 6.48 -6.73 -16.10
C SER A 113 6.74 -5.73 -14.97
N GLY A 114 7.81 -4.93 -15.05
CA GLY A 114 8.14 -3.90 -14.07
C GLY A 114 7.24 -2.68 -14.21
N ASP A 115 7.00 -2.20 -15.44
CA ASP A 115 6.03 -1.12 -15.69
C ASP A 115 4.61 -1.55 -15.29
N THR A 116 4.26 -2.81 -15.57
CA THR A 116 3.00 -3.43 -15.10
C THR A 116 2.91 -3.39 -13.58
N ALA A 117 3.96 -3.82 -12.88
CA ALA A 117 4.01 -3.80 -11.42
C ALA A 117 3.83 -2.37 -10.87
N ARG A 118 4.50 -1.38 -11.45
CA ARG A 118 4.38 0.02 -11.04
C ARG A 118 2.96 0.55 -11.20
N LYS A 119 2.31 0.27 -12.33
CA LYS A 119 0.90 0.68 -12.57
C LYS A 119 -0.05 0.03 -11.58
N ILE A 120 0.14 -1.26 -11.28
CA ILE A 120 -0.65 -1.99 -10.28
C ILE A 120 -0.43 -1.39 -8.88
N PHE A 121 0.82 -1.16 -8.49
CA PHE A 121 1.17 -0.57 -7.20
C PHE A 121 0.52 0.81 -7.04
N ASN A 122 0.66 1.68 -8.04
CA ASN A 122 0.06 3.02 -8.05
C ASN A 122 -1.47 2.94 -7.98
N CYS A 123 -2.10 1.99 -8.67
CA CYS A 123 -3.53 1.79 -8.56
C CYS A 123 -3.97 1.42 -7.13
N TYR A 124 -3.21 0.56 -6.42
CA TYR A 124 -3.53 0.28 -5.02
C TYR A 124 -3.36 1.51 -4.12
N THR A 125 -2.27 2.28 -4.27
CA THR A 125 -2.05 3.48 -3.45
C THR A 125 -3.09 4.57 -3.72
N GLU A 126 -3.49 4.77 -4.99
CA GLU A 126 -4.58 5.70 -5.40
C GLU A 126 -5.94 5.31 -4.81
N ASN A 127 -6.17 4.02 -4.58
CA ASN A 127 -7.41 3.51 -3.98
C ASN A 127 -7.28 3.26 -2.47
N ASN A 128 -6.21 3.75 -1.84
CA ASN A 128 -5.90 3.57 -0.41
C ASN A 128 -5.89 2.10 0.02
N GLN A 129 -5.59 1.15 -0.88
CA GLN A 129 -5.50 -0.28 -0.55
C GLN A 129 -4.06 -0.76 -0.42
N LEU A 130 -3.09 0.15 -0.47
CA LEU A 130 -1.69 -0.10 -0.15
C LEU A 130 -1.13 1.13 0.55
N VAL A 131 -0.41 0.89 1.64
CA VAL A 131 0.37 1.93 2.34
C VAL A 131 1.87 1.67 2.19
N MET A 132 2.63 2.77 2.08
CA MET A 132 4.06 2.76 2.26
C MET A 132 4.38 3.03 3.74
N ALA A 133 5.52 2.53 4.21
CA ALA A 133 5.93 2.59 5.61
C ALA A 133 5.97 4.04 6.09
N TRP A 134 5.27 4.37 7.17
CA TRP A 134 5.27 5.71 7.72
C TRP A 134 6.61 6.01 8.39
N THR A 135 7.30 7.06 7.94
CA THR A 135 8.42 7.66 8.64
C THR A 135 7.90 8.92 9.37
N PRO A 136 7.84 8.94 10.72
CA PRO A 136 7.62 10.17 11.45
C PRO A 136 8.68 11.18 10.99
N LYS A 137 8.27 12.42 10.68
CA LYS A 137 9.25 13.51 10.59
C LYS A 137 9.89 13.65 11.97
N VAL A 138 11.13 13.22 12.11
CA VAL A 138 12.02 13.77 13.14
C VAL A 138 12.28 15.21 12.72
N SER A 139 11.56 16.14 13.34
CA SER A 139 11.92 17.55 13.32
C SER A 139 13.31 17.66 13.96
N VAL A 140 14.32 17.85 13.11
CA VAL A 140 15.67 18.29 13.49
C VAL A 140 15.66 19.81 13.62
#